data_AF-A0A8S0G594-F1
#
_entry.id   AF-A0A8S0G594-F1
#
_cell.length_a   1.000
_cell.length_b   1.000
_cell.length_c   1.000
_cell.angle_alpha   90.00
_cell.angle_beta   90.00
_cell.angle_gamma   90.00
#
_symmetry.space_group_name_H-M   'P 1'
#
loop_
_entity.id
_entity.type
_entity.pdbx_description
1 polymer ?
#
loop_
_entity_poly.entity_id
_entity_poly.type
_entity_poly.pdbx_seq_one_letter_code
_entity_poly.pdbx_strand_id
1 'polypeptide(L)'
;MRYLAFIVAECRARVPHNLEGINYLDGGISDAIPVKEAARQGAKTLVVIRTVPSQMYYTPQWFKRMERWLGDSSLQPLVNLVQHHETSYRDIQQFIEKPPGKLRIFEIYPPKPLHSIALGSRIPALREDYKLGRLCGRYFLATVGKLLTEKAPLTCHLVPVVTPESIVIPPAPVANDTLVAAC
;
A
#
# COMPACT_ATOMS: atom_id res chain seq x y z
N MET A 1 7.56 27.10 -9.22
CA MET A 1 7.48 25.98 -8.26
C MET A 1 6.73 24.80 -8.90
N ARG A 2 7.35 23.62 -8.96
CA ARG A 2 6.70 22.37 -9.41
C ARG A 2 6.35 21.57 -8.15
N TYR A 3 5.06 21.40 -7.85
CA TYR A 3 4.62 20.58 -6.71
C TYR A 3 4.70 19.10 -7.13
N LEU A 4 5.58 18.36 -6.46
CA LEU A 4 5.82 16.93 -6.61
C LEU A 4 5.21 16.22 -5.41
N ALA A 5 4.28 15.29 -5.63
CA ALA A 5 3.70 14.48 -4.57
C ALA A 5 4.14 13.01 -4.69
N PHE A 6 4.49 12.41 -3.55
CA PHE A 6 4.75 10.98 -3.41
C PHE A 6 3.53 10.34 -2.77
N ILE A 7 2.92 9.36 -3.44
CA ILE A 7 1.71 8.69 -2.97
C ILE A 7 2.07 7.24 -2.69
N VAL A 8 1.99 6.80 -1.44
CA VAL A 8 2.08 5.39 -1.09
C VAL A 8 0.68 4.78 -1.21
N ALA A 9 0.52 3.87 -2.15
CA ALA A 9 -0.73 3.18 -2.42
C ALA A 9 -0.82 1.88 -1.62
N GLU A 10 -1.88 1.75 -0.82
CA GLU A 10 -2.25 0.49 -0.17
C GLU A 10 -3.51 -0.07 -0.84
N CYS A 11 -3.34 -0.91 -1.86
CA CYS A 11 -4.46 -1.58 -2.57
C CYS A 11 -5.03 -2.78 -1.80
N ARG A 12 -4.77 -2.89 -0.49
CA ARG A 12 -5.24 -4.01 0.34
C ARG A 12 -6.44 -3.57 1.15
N ALA A 13 -7.61 -3.99 0.72
CA ALA A 13 -8.83 -3.88 1.49
C ALA A 13 -8.76 -4.67 2.81
N ARG A 14 -9.19 -4.03 3.89
CA ARG A 14 -9.32 -4.63 5.23
C ARG A 14 -10.76 -4.98 5.52
N VAL A 15 -10.94 -5.84 6.52
CA VAL A 15 -12.27 -6.22 7.03
C VAL A 15 -12.96 -4.95 7.59
N PRO A 16 -14.27 -4.76 7.37
CA PRO A 16 -15.01 -3.67 7.98
C PRO A 16 -14.91 -3.69 9.51
N HIS A 17 -14.78 -2.51 10.10
CA HIS A 17 -14.78 -2.33 11.55
C HIS A 17 -16.11 -1.70 11.96
N ASN A 18 -16.83 -2.33 12.88
CA ASN A 18 -18.09 -1.78 13.41
C ASN A 18 -17.78 -0.83 14.56
N LEU A 19 -18.23 0.41 14.44
CA LEU A 19 -18.23 1.40 15.51
C LEU A 19 -19.66 1.91 15.64
N GLU A 20 -20.29 1.65 16.79
CA GLU A 20 -21.65 2.13 17.11
C GLU A 20 -22.72 1.77 16.06
N GLY A 21 -22.62 0.57 15.47
CA GLY A 21 -23.58 0.11 14.45
C GLY A 21 -23.27 0.59 13.03
N ILE A 22 -22.25 1.43 12.84
CA ILE A 22 -21.76 1.89 11.53
C ILE A 22 -20.54 1.06 11.15
N ASN A 23 -20.56 0.49 9.93
CA ASN A 23 -19.43 -0.24 9.39
C ASN A 23 -18.47 0.72 8.66
N TYR A 24 -17.27 0.87 9.21
CA TYR A 24 -16.19 1.64 8.61
C TYR A 24 -15.27 0.74 7.79
N LEU A 25 -14.81 1.29 6.67
CA LEU A 25 -13.98 0.62 5.69
C LEU A 25 -12.75 1.50 5.44
N ASP A 26 -11.61 0.86 5.24
CA ASP A 26 -10.35 1.55 4.99
C ASP A 26 -10.32 2.17 3.58
N GLY A 27 -9.52 3.23 3.40
CA GLY A 27 -9.30 3.91 2.13
C GLY A 27 -8.78 2.99 1.02
N GLY A 28 -8.18 1.85 1.36
CA GLY A 28 -7.80 0.80 0.41
C GLY A 28 -8.97 0.21 -0.40
N ILE A 29 -10.22 0.46 0.01
CA ILE A 29 -11.44 0.04 -0.72
C ILE A 29 -11.96 1.16 -1.64
N SER A 30 -12.03 2.38 -1.14
CA SER A 30 -12.70 3.49 -1.83
C SER A 30 -11.76 4.39 -2.64
N ASP A 31 -10.51 4.59 -2.19
CA ASP A 31 -9.50 5.43 -2.84
C ASP A 31 -8.09 4.94 -2.50
N ALA A 32 -7.76 3.73 -2.97
CA ALA A 32 -6.48 3.07 -2.65
C ALA A 32 -5.24 3.86 -3.14
N ILE A 33 -5.43 4.74 -4.12
CA ILE A 33 -4.38 5.59 -4.67
C ILE A 33 -4.98 7.00 -4.90
N PRO A 34 -4.76 7.96 -3.97
CA PRO A 34 -5.37 9.30 -4.04
C PRO A 34 -4.75 10.23 -5.10
N VAL A 35 -4.53 9.73 -6.32
CA VAL A 35 -3.95 10.50 -7.46
C VAL A 35 -4.83 11.67 -7.88
N LYS A 36 -6.15 11.50 -7.82
CA LYS A 36 -7.13 12.54 -8.15
C LYS A 36 -7.05 13.68 -7.14
N GLU A 37 -6.95 13.36 -5.86
CA GLU A 37 -6.82 14.34 -4.79
C GLU A 37 -5.50 15.11 -4.87
N ALA A 38 -4.38 14.40 -5.09
CA ALA A 38 -3.10 15.07 -5.27
C ALA A 38 -3.09 16.02 -6.49
N ALA A 39 -3.74 15.63 -7.59
CA ALA A 39 -3.93 16.49 -8.75
C ALA A 39 -4.82 17.70 -8.42
N ARG A 40 -5.92 17.51 -7.65
CA ARG A 40 -6.80 18.59 -7.18
C ARG A 40 -6.05 19.61 -6.31
N GLN A 41 -5.09 19.15 -5.51
CA GLN A 41 -4.19 20.01 -4.72
C GLN A 41 -3.12 20.73 -5.58
N GLY A 42 -3.15 20.58 -6.90
CA GLY A 42 -2.26 21.31 -7.82
C GLY A 42 -0.94 20.62 -8.11
N ALA A 43 -0.80 19.32 -7.81
CA ALA A 43 0.38 18.55 -8.21
C ALA A 43 0.50 18.54 -9.74
N LYS A 44 1.72 18.82 -10.22
CA LYS A 44 2.05 18.75 -11.65
C LYS A 44 2.80 17.48 -11.98
N THR A 45 3.40 16.86 -10.98
CA THR A 45 4.09 15.57 -11.10
C THR A 45 3.77 14.71 -9.89
N LEU A 46 3.37 13.47 -10.14
CA LEU A 46 3.02 12.48 -9.14
C LEU A 46 3.98 11.30 -9.27
N VAL A 47 4.49 10.83 -8.14
CA VAL A 47 5.22 9.55 -8.05
C VAL A 47 4.41 8.64 -7.15
N VAL A 48 3.76 7.66 -7.76
CA VAL A 48 2.92 6.67 -7.09
C VAL A 48 3.78 5.46 -6.73
N ILE A 49 3.82 5.09 -5.46
CA ILE A 49 4.54 3.93 -4.92
C ILE A 49 3.50 2.86 -4.60
N ARG A 50 3.46 1.79 -5.38
CA ARG A 50 2.52 0.67 -5.23
C ARG A 50 3.15 -0.47 -4.44
N THR A 51 2.34 -1.15 -3.64
CA THR A 51 2.70 -2.41 -2.98
C THR A 51 2.31 -3.65 -3.80
N VAL A 52 1.81 -3.45 -5.02
CA VAL A 52 1.39 -4.50 -5.96
C VAL A 52 1.93 -4.20 -7.36
N PRO A 53 2.16 -5.23 -8.20
CA PRO A 53 2.58 -5.03 -9.59
C PRO A 53 1.58 -4.18 -10.40
N SER A 54 2.06 -3.57 -11.49
CA SER A 54 1.27 -2.65 -12.33
C SER A 54 0.15 -3.32 -13.13
N GLN A 55 0.32 -4.58 -13.53
CA GLN A 55 -0.56 -5.27 -14.49
C GLN A 55 -1.57 -6.26 -13.86
N MET A 56 -1.64 -6.36 -12.53
CA MET A 56 -2.45 -7.40 -11.92
C MET A 56 -3.91 -6.96 -11.75
N TYR A 57 -4.82 -7.55 -12.54
CA TYR A 57 -6.25 -7.52 -12.29
C TYR A 57 -6.51 -8.15 -10.92
N TYR A 58 -6.83 -7.32 -9.94
CA TYR A 58 -6.97 -7.73 -8.56
C TYR A 58 -8.33 -8.42 -8.36
N THR A 59 -8.37 -9.76 -8.35
CA THR A 59 -9.41 -10.43 -7.59
C THR A 59 -9.11 -10.15 -6.12
N PRO A 60 -10.01 -9.53 -5.36
CA PRO A 60 -9.67 -9.15 -4.02
C PRO A 60 -9.42 -10.37 -3.16
N GLN A 61 -8.19 -10.54 -2.65
CA GLN A 61 -7.86 -11.70 -1.81
C GLN A 61 -8.72 -11.76 -0.53
N TRP A 62 -9.31 -10.62 -0.13
CA TRP A 62 -10.31 -10.57 0.94
C TRP A 62 -11.61 -11.28 0.58
N PHE A 63 -12.02 -11.29 -0.70
CA PHE A 63 -13.20 -12.03 -1.16
C PHE A 63 -13.06 -13.51 -0.84
N LYS A 64 -11.90 -14.11 -1.16
CA LYS A 64 -11.57 -15.52 -0.82
C LYS A 64 -11.48 -15.80 0.68
N ARG A 65 -11.10 -14.81 1.50
CA ARG A 65 -11.08 -14.98 2.97
C ARG A 65 -12.48 -14.89 3.57
N MET A 66 -13.36 -14.10 2.96
CA MET A 66 -14.73 -13.90 3.43
C MET A 66 -15.69 -15.00 2.99
N GLU A 67 -15.48 -15.64 1.84
CA GLU A 67 -16.20 -16.87 1.45
C GLU A 67 -16.19 -17.94 2.56
N ARG A 68 -15.12 -18.00 3.36
CA ARG A 68 -14.98 -18.94 4.49
C ARG A 68 -15.86 -18.61 5.71
N TRP A 69 -16.41 -17.40 5.77
CA TRP A 69 -17.16 -16.88 6.93
C TRP A 69 -18.66 -16.67 6.64
N LEU A 70 -19.15 -16.94 5.43
CA LEU A 70 -20.51 -16.59 5.02
C LEU A 70 -21.37 -17.80 4.65
N GLY A 71 -22.51 -17.92 5.32
CA GLY A 71 -23.68 -18.67 4.85
C GLY A 71 -24.55 -17.83 3.91
N ASP A 72 -25.32 -18.50 3.04
CA ASP A 72 -25.90 -18.04 1.76
C ASP A 72 -26.73 -16.73 1.72
N SER A 73 -27.01 -16.04 2.84
CA SER A 73 -28.02 -14.95 2.89
C SER A 73 -27.49 -13.53 3.13
N SER A 74 -26.21 -13.33 3.50
CA SER A 74 -25.64 -12.02 3.89
C SER A 74 -24.68 -11.41 2.86
N LEU A 75 -24.77 -11.84 1.59
CA LEU A 75 -23.76 -11.51 0.57
C LEU A 75 -23.94 -10.15 -0.11
N GLN A 76 -25.14 -9.56 -0.09
CA GLN A 76 -25.44 -8.34 -0.87
C GLN A 76 -24.59 -7.11 -0.49
N PRO A 77 -24.40 -6.78 0.81
CA PRO A 77 -23.52 -5.67 1.19
C PRO A 77 -22.07 -5.87 0.74
N LEU A 78 -21.64 -7.13 0.58
CA LEU A 78 -20.30 -7.49 0.18
C LEU A 78 -20.11 -7.41 -1.33
N VAL A 79 -21.11 -7.81 -2.10
CA VAL A 79 -21.13 -7.61 -3.55
C VAL A 79 -21.01 -6.12 -3.86
N ASN A 80 -21.77 -5.27 -3.16
CA ASN A 80 -21.68 -3.82 -3.32
C ASN A 80 -20.28 -3.29 -2.99
N LEU A 81 -19.63 -3.86 -1.95
CA LEU A 81 -18.26 -3.52 -1.57
C LEU A 81 -17.24 -3.88 -2.66
N VAL A 82 -17.36 -5.08 -3.24
CA VAL A 82 -16.49 -5.52 -4.35
C VAL A 82 -16.68 -4.61 -5.55
N GLN A 83 -17.93 -4.39 -5.97
CA GLN A 83 -18.24 -3.56 -7.13
C GLN A 83 -17.75 -2.12 -6.95
N HIS A 84 -17.92 -1.56 -5.76
CA HIS A 84 -17.40 -0.24 -5.44
C HIS A 84 -15.87 -0.18 -5.53
N HIS A 85 -15.18 -1.16 -4.93
CA HIS A 85 -13.73 -1.25 -5.04
C HIS A 85 -13.25 -1.40 -6.49
N GLU A 86 -13.86 -2.28 -7.27
CA GLU A 86 -13.51 -2.47 -8.69
C GLU A 86 -13.71 -1.20 -9.50
N THR A 87 -14.82 -0.49 -9.27
CA THR A 87 -15.13 0.77 -9.96
C THR A 87 -14.11 1.85 -9.59
N SER A 88 -13.88 2.07 -8.29
CA SER A 88 -12.88 3.04 -7.81
C SER A 88 -11.48 2.72 -8.35
N TYR A 89 -11.08 1.45 -8.35
CA TYR A 89 -9.78 1.04 -8.85
C TYR A 89 -9.64 1.25 -10.36
N ARG A 90 -10.68 0.92 -11.14
CA ARG A 90 -10.70 1.15 -12.59
C ARG A 90 -10.59 2.63 -12.93
N ASP A 91 -11.32 3.46 -12.20
CA ASP A 91 -11.28 4.91 -12.39
C ASP A 91 -9.90 5.51 -12.07
N ILE A 92 -9.26 5.04 -11.00
CA ILE A 92 -7.89 5.41 -10.64
C ILE A 92 -6.92 4.98 -11.73
N GLN A 93 -7.02 3.73 -12.20
CA GLN A 93 -6.15 3.20 -13.24
C GLN A 93 -6.30 4.00 -14.55
N GLN A 94 -7.54 4.34 -14.95
CA GLN A 94 -7.79 5.17 -16.12
C GLN A 94 -7.19 6.58 -15.96
N PHE A 95 -7.25 7.16 -14.76
CA PHE A 95 -6.62 8.44 -14.48
C PHE A 95 -5.09 8.37 -14.56
N ILE A 96 -4.48 7.27 -14.10
CA ILE A 96 -3.03 7.05 -14.18
C ILE A 96 -2.58 6.85 -15.64
N GLU A 97 -3.30 6.05 -16.41
CA GLU A 97 -3.00 5.75 -17.81
C GLU A 97 -3.23 6.95 -18.73
N LYS A 98 -4.26 7.75 -18.45
CA LYS A 98 -4.64 8.93 -19.23
C LYS A 98 -4.76 10.14 -18.30
N PRO A 99 -3.64 10.67 -17.80
CA PRO A 99 -3.65 11.80 -16.88
C PRO A 99 -4.19 13.06 -17.58
N PRO A 100 -5.07 13.83 -16.92
CA PRO A 100 -5.63 15.03 -17.53
C PRO A 100 -4.59 16.15 -17.65
N GLY A 101 -4.67 16.90 -18.75
CA GLY A 101 -3.87 18.11 -18.97
C GLY A 101 -2.37 17.83 -19.09
N LYS A 102 -1.56 18.54 -18.29
CA LYS A 102 -0.08 18.42 -18.29
C LYS A 102 0.46 17.64 -17.09
N LEU A 103 -0.38 16.82 -16.45
CA LEU A 103 -0.02 16.04 -15.29
C LEU A 103 0.91 14.89 -15.68
N ARG A 104 2.07 14.79 -15.01
CA ARG A 104 3.02 13.69 -15.20
C ARG A 104 2.88 12.70 -14.05
N ILE A 105 2.58 11.45 -14.35
CA ILE A 105 2.46 10.39 -13.32
C ILE A 105 3.52 9.33 -13.59
N PHE A 106 4.27 8.99 -12.54
CA PHE A 106 5.25 7.91 -12.54
C PHE A 106 4.86 6.87 -11.51
N GLU A 107 5.03 5.61 -11.83
CA GLU A 107 4.77 4.52 -10.90
C GLU A 107 6.06 3.81 -10.51
N ILE A 108 6.22 3.57 -9.21
CA ILE A 108 7.21 2.67 -8.62
C ILE A 108 6.40 1.50 -8.06
N TYR A 109 6.64 0.31 -8.59
CA TYR A 109 5.96 -0.90 -8.15
C TYR A 109 6.95 -2.06 -8.05
N PRO A 110 6.70 -3.05 -7.19
CA PRO A 110 7.53 -4.24 -7.14
C PRO A 110 7.27 -5.10 -8.40
N PRO A 111 8.31 -5.77 -8.93
CA PRO A 111 8.16 -6.67 -10.08
C PRO A 111 7.40 -7.96 -9.74
N LYS A 112 7.34 -8.33 -8.45
CA LYS A 112 6.62 -9.49 -7.92
C LYS A 112 5.72 -9.06 -6.75
N PRO A 113 4.63 -9.81 -6.45
CA PRO A 113 3.86 -9.58 -5.23
C PRO A 113 4.74 -9.64 -3.98
N LEU A 114 4.45 -8.76 -3.02
CA LEU A 114 5.13 -8.72 -1.73
C LEU A 114 4.87 -10.00 -0.93
N HIS A 115 5.89 -10.50 -0.23
CA HIS A 115 5.77 -11.67 0.64
C HIS A 115 5.00 -11.36 1.93
N SER A 116 5.09 -10.13 2.41
CA SER A 116 4.37 -9.63 3.57
C SER A 116 2.89 -9.45 3.27
N ILE A 117 2.08 -9.72 4.28
CA ILE A 117 0.64 -9.47 4.40
C ILE A 117 0.37 -8.37 5.45
N ALA A 118 -0.79 -7.71 5.37
CA ALA A 118 -1.14 -6.58 6.24
C ALA A 118 -1.11 -6.91 7.74
N LEU A 119 -1.47 -8.15 8.11
CA LEU A 119 -1.49 -8.64 9.49
C LEU A 119 -0.82 -10.01 9.56
N GLY A 120 0.07 -10.22 10.54
CA GLY A 120 0.70 -11.52 10.81
C GLY A 120 1.93 -11.85 9.95
N SER A 121 2.54 -10.87 9.29
CA SER A 121 3.81 -11.09 8.57
C SER A 121 4.95 -11.41 9.52
N ARG A 122 5.75 -12.42 9.17
CA ARG A 122 7.00 -12.70 9.88
C ARG A 122 8.08 -11.67 9.50
N ILE A 123 8.98 -11.38 10.44
CA ILE A 123 10.09 -10.42 10.25
C ILE A 123 10.92 -10.67 8.97
N PRO A 124 11.25 -11.92 8.56
CA PRO A 124 12.01 -12.14 7.33
C PRO A 124 11.30 -11.65 6.06
N ALA A 125 9.98 -11.85 5.96
CA ALA A 125 9.20 -11.39 4.81
C ALA A 125 9.18 -9.86 4.73
N LEU A 126 9.01 -9.18 5.87
CA LEU A 126 9.07 -7.71 5.94
C LEU A 126 10.44 -7.17 5.51
N ARG A 127 11.53 -7.82 5.94
CA ARG A 127 12.89 -7.42 5.55
C ARG A 127 13.16 -7.63 4.06
N GLU A 128 12.66 -8.70 3.47
CA GLU A 128 12.80 -8.95 2.04
C GLU A 128 12.06 -7.88 1.22
N ASP A 129 10.80 -7.62 1.55
CA ASP A 129 10.00 -6.62 0.85
C ASP A 129 10.54 -5.20 1.03
N TYR A 130 11.08 -4.87 2.21
CA TYR A 130 11.75 -3.60 2.44
C TYR A 130 12.99 -3.45 1.54
N LYS A 131 13.82 -4.49 1.41
CA LYS A 131 14.96 -4.49 0.48
C LYS A 131 14.49 -4.32 -0.97
N LEU A 132 13.42 -5.02 -1.36
CA LEU A 132 12.83 -4.90 -2.69
C LEU A 132 12.37 -3.46 -2.97
N GLY A 133 11.63 -2.85 -2.04
CA GLY A 133 11.18 -1.46 -2.14
C GLY A 133 12.35 -0.47 -2.26
N ARG A 134 13.42 -0.67 -1.49
CA ARG A 134 14.65 0.14 -1.62
C ARG A 134 15.30 0.00 -3.00
N LEU A 135 15.33 -1.21 -3.57
CA LEU A 135 15.86 -1.43 -4.92
C LEU A 135 15.01 -0.72 -5.97
N CYS A 136 13.68 -0.85 -5.91
CA CYS A 136 12.76 -0.15 -6.82
C CYS A 136 12.96 1.38 -6.75
N GLY A 137 13.07 1.94 -5.54
CA GLY A 137 13.32 3.37 -5.35
C GLY A 137 14.69 3.82 -5.90
N ARG A 138 15.75 3.04 -5.67
CA ARG A 138 17.09 3.34 -6.22
C ARG A 138 17.10 3.30 -7.74
N TYR A 139 16.46 2.29 -8.33
CA TYR A 139 16.32 2.17 -9.78
C TYR A 139 15.58 3.39 -10.36
N PHE A 140 14.46 3.79 -9.74
CA PHE A 140 13.71 4.97 -10.12
C PHE A 140 14.54 6.25 -10.08
N LEU A 141 15.28 6.48 -8.97
CA LEU A 141 16.14 7.67 -8.84
C LEU A 141 17.25 7.70 -9.89
N ALA A 142 17.83 6.54 -10.22
CA ALA A 142 18.89 6.43 -11.22
C ALA A 142 18.41 6.68 -12.66
N THR A 143 17.16 6.29 -12.96
CA THR A 143 16.58 6.34 -14.31
C THR A 143 15.76 7.61 -14.55
N VAL A 144 14.75 7.84 -13.70
CA VAL A 144 13.76 8.91 -13.86
C VAL A 144 14.05 10.10 -12.94
N GLY A 145 14.73 9.88 -11.81
CA GLY A 145 15.02 10.94 -10.83
C GLY A 145 15.69 12.17 -11.45
N LYS A 146 16.59 11.97 -12.42
CA LYS A 146 17.24 13.07 -13.16
C LYS A 146 16.26 13.87 -14.02
N LEU A 147 15.20 13.24 -14.54
CA LEU A 147 14.13 13.89 -15.33
C LEU A 147 13.12 14.67 -14.47
N LEU A 148 13.15 14.46 -13.15
CA LEU A 148 12.33 15.20 -12.18
C LEU A 148 13.01 16.48 -11.70
N THR A 149 14.32 16.59 -11.88
CA THR A 149 15.17 17.58 -11.22
C THR A 149 15.88 18.45 -12.26
N GLU A 150 15.50 19.73 -12.41
CA GLU A 150 16.21 20.68 -13.29
C GLU A 150 17.49 21.28 -12.65
N LYS A 151 17.70 21.13 -11.35
CA LYS A 151 18.92 21.55 -10.61
C LYS A 151 19.40 20.44 -9.70
N ALA A 152 20.70 20.08 -9.81
CA ALA A 152 21.52 19.10 -9.08
C ALA A 152 20.93 18.46 -7.78
N PRO A 153 21.29 17.18 -7.51
CA PRO A 153 20.39 16.14 -7.03
C PRO A 153 19.70 16.47 -5.70
N LEU A 154 18.47 15.96 -5.56
CA LEU A 154 17.74 15.90 -4.29
C LEU A 154 18.69 15.40 -3.20
N THR A 155 19.08 16.28 -2.28
CA THR A 155 19.89 15.91 -1.13
C THR A 155 19.14 14.77 -0.45
N CYS A 156 19.70 13.56 -0.45
CA CYS A 156 19.20 12.52 0.42
C CYS A 156 19.39 13.08 1.84
N HIS A 157 18.30 13.52 2.47
CA HIS A 157 18.27 13.63 3.91
C HIS A 157 18.42 12.21 4.43
N LEU A 158 19.67 11.77 4.58
CA LEU A 158 20.02 10.74 5.53
C LEU A 158 19.60 11.35 6.88
N VAL A 159 18.34 11.17 7.25
CA VAL A 159 17.99 11.26 8.66
C VAL A 159 18.97 10.30 9.31
N PRO A 160 19.85 10.77 10.21
CA PRO A 160 20.64 9.85 11.01
C PRO A 160 19.62 8.87 11.57
N VAL A 161 19.81 7.58 11.33
CA VAL A 161 19.04 6.60 12.08
C VAL A 161 19.42 6.90 13.52
N VAL A 162 18.55 7.60 14.24
CA VAL A 162 18.62 7.70 15.68
C VAL A 162 18.41 6.26 16.08
N THR A 163 19.52 5.54 16.29
CA THR A 163 19.49 4.30 17.03
C THR A 163 18.99 4.73 18.40
N PRO A 164 17.74 4.42 18.79
CA PRO A 164 17.41 4.55 20.20
C PRO A 164 18.48 3.75 20.94
N GLU A 165 19.04 4.32 22.01
CA GLU A 165 19.80 3.52 22.97
C GLU A 165 18.97 2.27 23.25
N SER A 166 19.61 1.10 23.23
CA SER A 166 18.88 -0.16 23.36
C SER A 166 18.11 -0.13 24.67
N ILE A 167 16.81 0.16 24.60
CA ILE A 167 15.91 -0.08 25.71
C ILE A 167 15.85 -1.59 25.79
N VAL A 168 16.54 -2.15 26.78
CA VAL A 168 16.40 -3.54 27.18
C VAL A 168 14.99 -3.65 27.74
N ILE A 169 14.03 -3.98 26.88
CA ILE A 169 12.67 -4.31 27.31
C ILE A 169 12.78 -5.70 27.95
N PRO A 170 12.48 -5.86 29.25
CA PRO A 170 12.41 -7.20 29.84
C PRO A 170 11.37 -8.01 29.07
N PRO A 171 11.58 -9.32 28.88
CA PRO A 171 10.67 -10.14 28.09
C PRO A 171 9.25 -10.01 28.65
N ALA A 172 8.35 -9.44 27.84
CA ALA A 172 6.94 -9.46 28.15
C ALA A 172 6.48 -10.93 28.15
N PRO A 173 5.70 -11.39 29.14
CA PRO A 173 5.16 -12.73 29.12
C PRO A 173 4.22 -12.85 27.91
N VAL A 174 4.67 -13.57 26.89
CA VAL A 174 3.88 -13.88 25.70
C VAL A 174 3.03 -15.09 26.04
N ALA A 175 1.71 -14.98 25.88
CA ALA A 175 0.73 -15.99 26.29
C ALA A 175 0.71 -17.28 25.42
N ASN A 176 1.83 -17.65 24.77
CA ASN A 176 1.86 -18.77 23.83
C ASN A 176 2.96 -19.81 24.07
N ASP A 177 3.53 -19.86 25.27
CA ASP A 177 4.38 -20.98 25.70
C ASP A 177 3.65 -21.86 26.71
N THR A 178 2.58 -22.51 26.28
CA THR A 178 2.10 -23.73 26.94
C THR A 178 1.77 -24.78 25.91
N LEU A 179 2.69 -25.73 25.80
CA LEU A 179 2.53 -27.18 25.63
C LEU A 179 3.52 -27.73 24.60
N VAL A 180 4.78 -27.87 25.03
CA VAL A 180 5.66 -28.92 24.51
C VAL A 180 6.20 -29.72 25.69
N ALA A 181 5.84 -31.01 25.67
CA ALA A 181 6.44 -32.16 26.34
C ALA A 181 6.22 -32.34 27.86
N ALA A 182 5.46 -33.39 28.18
CA ALA A 182 5.97 -34.44 29.07
C ALA A 182 5.57 -35.81 28.49
N CYS A 183 6.56 -36.67 28.38
CA CYS A 183 6.46 -38.11 28.12
C CYS A 183 5.70 -38.84 29.23
#